data_AF-A0A224YEI4-F1
#
_entry.id   AF-A0A224YEI4-F1
#
_cell.length_a   1.000
_cell.length_b   1.000
_cell.length_c   1.000
_cell.angle_alpha   90.00
_cell.angle_beta   90.00
_cell.angle_gamma   90.00
#
_symmetry.space_group_name_H-M   'P 1'
#
loop_
_entity.id
_entity.type
_entity.pdbx_description
1 polymer ?
#
loop_
_entity_poly.entity_id
_entity_poly.type
_entity_poly.pdbx_seq_one_letter_code
_entity_poly.pdbx_strand_id
1 'polypeptide(L)'
;MVIAMVLLVPLLWTTAHTETLVYPRLLESRADDGNFLLHIHDDLTLNLRKSSTLAKDFVITSSTGTGSDNVILNGPELERDLYHDTEHRSSLLIRRHENGVEVRGLLNDKLRIAPAVLAERSDEDLIPHDVFTVKGRSSAFGNGNAAGELHNMIVLDNASFEAKNNSNRAAKFVVELCVAVGSTYEGAFNGTQDLVRYIATTLNAVALSFVEMTDPVISLLLSGIIRPQNKDIAGRNICGMALDEQSRHNVCAADSRDALYATARLFDSCDLAHCDIVLQLTSADLAMQTENTLINKDVRGLTFLGGVCTNRSAIVAEDVPLTYSGVRTIAHEIAHSLGASHDGENVTLPIYGYPNALNCSEEAGHLMRPDSNGDNMQGLSNCTKAQIKFRVSILPLSCIQVHTEANYSNYFYPGHNMTWETFCKTRYPQYQDVETHYTCREGVCGEHNWTEIYSAYGTYRTFDTL
;
A
#
# COMPACT_ATOMS: atom_id res chain seq x y z
N MET A 1 -21.55 62.78 -18.69
CA MET A 1 -21.31 61.52 -19.41
C MET A 1 -20.19 60.80 -18.71
N VAL A 2 -20.52 59.82 -17.85
CA VAL A 2 -19.55 59.01 -17.11
C VAL A 2 -19.53 57.64 -17.78
N ILE A 3 -18.34 57.22 -18.23
CA ILE A 3 -18.10 55.93 -18.86
C ILE A 3 -18.03 54.89 -17.74
N ALA A 4 -19.02 54.00 -17.66
CA ALA A 4 -18.99 52.83 -16.79
C ALA A 4 -18.32 51.67 -17.55
N MET A 5 -17.10 51.35 -17.15
CA MET A 5 -16.34 50.20 -17.62
C MET A 5 -16.81 48.97 -16.83
N VAL A 6 -17.58 48.08 -17.46
CA VAL A 6 -18.02 46.82 -16.87
C VAL A 6 -16.85 45.83 -16.95
N LEU A 7 -16.17 45.62 -15.82
CA LEU A 7 -15.23 44.52 -15.62
C LEU A 7 -16.03 43.23 -15.43
N LEU A 8 -16.12 42.43 -16.48
CA LEU A 8 -16.53 41.02 -16.40
C LEU A 8 -15.36 40.23 -15.79
N VAL A 9 -15.46 39.92 -14.50
CA VAL A 9 -14.61 38.91 -13.84
C VAL A 9 -15.16 37.54 -14.23
N PRO A 10 -14.37 36.64 -14.86
CA PRO A 10 -14.79 35.26 -14.98
C PRO A 10 -14.69 34.64 -13.58
N LEU A 11 -15.86 34.28 -13.02
CA LEU A 11 -15.96 33.32 -11.93
C LEU A 11 -15.38 32.00 -12.44
N LEU A 12 -14.09 31.78 -12.17
CA LEU A 12 -13.48 30.47 -12.19
C LEU A 12 -14.26 29.63 -11.16
N TRP A 13 -15.12 28.75 -11.67
CA TRP A 13 -15.70 27.66 -10.91
C TRP A 13 -14.54 26.79 -10.42
N THR A 14 -14.10 26.99 -9.19
CA THR A 14 -13.31 26.00 -8.48
C THR A 14 -14.22 24.79 -8.30
N THR A 15 -13.79 23.65 -8.83
CA THR A 15 -14.45 22.37 -8.61
C THR A 15 -14.66 22.20 -7.11
N ALA A 16 -15.91 22.03 -6.68
CA ALA A 16 -16.27 21.90 -5.27
C ALA A 16 -15.52 20.70 -4.66
N HIS A 17 -14.46 20.98 -3.91
CA HIS A 17 -13.87 20.05 -2.97
C HIS A 17 -14.79 20.09 -1.75
N THR A 18 -15.43 18.98 -1.39
CA THR A 18 -16.06 18.88 -0.07
C THR A 18 -14.97 18.60 0.93
N GLU A 19 -14.19 19.63 1.24
CA GLU A 19 -13.32 19.67 2.41
C GLU A 19 -14.22 19.98 3.61
N THR A 20 -14.40 18.99 4.48
CA THR A 20 -15.16 19.19 5.72
C THR A 20 -14.18 19.16 6.87
N LEU A 21 -14.10 20.27 7.60
CA LEU A 21 -13.33 20.37 8.83
C LEU A 21 -14.07 19.64 9.96
N VAL A 22 -13.38 18.70 10.62
CA VAL A 22 -13.93 17.89 11.71
C VAL A 22 -12.97 17.83 12.88
N TYR A 23 -13.49 17.45 14.06
CA TYR A 23 -12.73 17.32 15.30
C TYR A 23 -12.96 15.93 15.88
N PRO A 24 -12.19 14.92 15.46
CA PRO A 24 -12.38 13.55 15.90
C PRO A 24 -12.21 13.39 17.41
N ARG A 25 -13.04 12.55 18.02
CA ARG A 25 -13.03 12.29 19.47
C ARG A 25 -13.14 10.81 19.74
N LEU A 26 -12.29 10.34 20.64
CA LEU A 26 -12.36 8.99 21.17
C LEU A 26 -13.45 8.96 22.25
N LEU A 27 -14.47 8.13 22.04
CA LEU A 27 -15.49 7.85 23.04
C LEU A 27 -15.09 6.54 23.75
N GLU A 28 -14.93 6.60 25.07
CA GLU A 28 -14.48 5.44 25.84
C GLU A 28 -15.49 4.28 25.76
N SER A 29 -14.97 3.11 25.37
CA SER A 29 -15.63 1.83 25.55
C SER A 29 -15.42 1.37 27.00
N ARG A 30 -16.46 0.81 27.63
CA ARG A 30 -16.37 0.17 28.95
C ARG A 30 -15.76 -1.23 28.91
N ALA A 31 -15.25 -1.66 27.75
CA ALA A 31 -14.69 -3.00 27.55
C ALA A 31 -13.16 -2.99 27.54
N ASP A 32 -12.56 -3.93 28.27
CA ASP A 32 -11.10 -4.14 28.37
C ASP A 32 -10.46 -4.73 27.08
N ASP A 33 -11.21 -4.77 25.97
CA ASP A 33 -10.81 -5.43 24.71
C ASP A 33 -10.01 -4.51 23.76
N GLY A 34 -9.79 -3.26 24.14
CA GLY A 34 -9.05 -2.27 23.34
C GLY A 34 -9.83 -1.73 22.13
N ASN A 35 -11.10 -2.08 21.99
CA ASN A 35 -12.01 -1.49 21.01
C ASN A 35 -12.52 -0.14 21.53
N PHE A 36 -12.69 0.82 20.63
CA PHE A 36 -13.25 2.12 21.01
C PHE A 36 -14.07 2.73 19.87
N LEU A 37 -14.96 3.63 20.25
CA LEU A 37 -15.73 4.40 19.30
C LEU A 37 -14.96 5.67 18.94
N LEU A 38 -14.81 5.95 17.66
CA LEU A 38 -14.26 7.21 17.16
C LEU A 38 -15.38 8.01 16.52
N HIS A 39 -15.77 9.09 17.18
CA HIS A 39 -16.70 10.05 16.64
C HIS A 39 -15.97 11.01 15.71
N ILE A 40 -16.40 11.10 14.44
CA ILE A 40 -15.85 12.05 13.45
C ILE A 40 -16.73 13.30 13.39
N HIS A 41 -18.03 13.11 13.15
CA HIS A 41 -19.09 14.12 13.16
C HIS A 41 -20.44 13.43 13.43
N ASP A 42 -21.54 14.18 13.55
CA ASP A 42 -22.85 13.69 14.01
C ASP A 42 -23.38 12.44 13.26
N ASP A 43 -23.09 12.33 11.96
CA ASP A 43 -23.54 11.23 11.11
C ASP A 43 -22.51 10.10 10.93
N LEU A 44 -21.31 10.22 11.54
CA LEU A 44 -20.23 9.24 11.37
C LEU A 44 -19.49 8.96 12.68
N THR A 45 -19.80 7.80 13.25
CA THR A 45 -19.06 7.20 14.38
C THR A 45 -18.59 5.81 13.98
N LEU A 46 -17.31 5.54 14.17
CA LEU A 46 -16.67 4.28 13.80
C LEU A 46 -16.45 3.40 15.03
N ASN A 47 -16.71 2.10 14.89
CA ASN A 47 -16.42 1.06 15.86
C ASN A 47 -15.08 0.38 15.52
N LEU A 48 -14.04 0.84 16.18
CA LEU A 48 -12.68 0.52 15.79
C LEU A 48 -12.13 -0.70 16.53
N ARG A 49 -11.53 -1.59 15.74
CA ARG A 49 -10.83 -2.78 16.20
C ARG A 49 -9.38 -2.72 15.78
N LYS A 50 -8.48 -3.23 16.62
CA LYS A 50 -7.07 -3.34 16.24
C LYS A 50 -6.90 -4.21 15.00
N SER A 51 -6.04 -3.77 14.10
CA SER A 51 -5.61 -4.54 12.95
C SER A 51 -4.25 -5.18 13.21
N SER A 52 -4.00 -6.31 12.56
CA SER A 52 -2.67 -6.90 12.47
C SER A 52 -2.46 -7.38 11.03
N THR A 53 -1.59 -6.68 10.32
CA THR A 53 -1.33 -6.88 8.89
C THR A 53 0.15 -6.95 8.57
N LEU A 54 1.06 -6.63 9.48
CA LEU A 54 2.51 -6.75 9.28
C LEU A 54 3.03 -8.09 9.81
N ALA A 55 4.02 -8.65 9.10
CA ALA A 55 4.82 -9.72 9.65
C ALA A 55 5.55 -9.26 10.94
N LYS A 56 5.73 -10.19 11.89
CA LYS A 56 6.39 -9.89 13.17
C LYS A 56 7.78 -9.29 12.96
N ASP A 57 8.58 -9.98 12.14
CA ASP A 57 9.89 -9.54 11.70
C ASP A 57 9.73 -8.93 10.31
N PHE A 58 9.50 -7.61 10.29
CA PHE A 58 9.16 -6.88 9.08
C PHE A 58 10.42 -6.43 8.33
N VAL A 59 10.57 -6.83 7.07
CA VAL A 59 11.86 -6.72 6.36
C VAL A 59 11.86 -5.53 5.40
N ILE A 60 12.92 -4.73 5.44
CA ILE A 60 13.20 -3.71 4.44
C ILE A 60 14.44 -4.15 3.65
N THR A 61 14.24 -4.50 2.37
CA THR A 61 15.32 -4.90 1.46
C THR A 61 15.69 -3.73 0.55
N SER A 62 16.93 -3.28 0.59
CA SER A 62 17.43 -2.20 -0.27
C SER A 62 18.43 -2.73 -1.28
N SER A 63 18.21 -2.47 -2.58
CA SER A 63 19.18 -2.84 -3.61
C SER A 63 20.45 -2.00 -3.47
N THR A 64 21.58 -2.67 -3.27
CA THR A 64 22.91 -2.07 -3.31
C THR A 64 23.56 -2.37 -4.66
N GLY A 65 24.49 -1.55 -5.13
CA GLY A 65 25.20 -1.81 -6.40
C GLY A 65 25.97 -3.15 -6.44
N THR A 66 26.11 -3.83 -5.30
CA THR A 66 26.83 -5.10 -5.13
C THR A 66 25.96 -6.24 -4.57
N GLY A 67 24.66 -6.03 -4.37
CA GLY A 67 23.76 -7.01 -3.73
C GLY A 67 22.54 -6.36 -3.08
N SER A 68 22.12 -6.85 -1.92
CA SER A 68 20.99 -6.32 -1.14
C SER A 68 21.41 -6.12 0.33
N ASP A 69 20.79 -5.15 0.99
CA ASP A 69 20.90 -4.94 2.44
C ASP A 69 19.51 -5.08 3.07
N ASN A 70 19.40 -5.89 4.13
CA ASN A 70 18.12 -6.15 4.80
C ASN A 70 18.11 -5.56 6.22
N VAL A 71 17.11 -4.74 6.51
CA VAL A 71 16.84 -4.20 7.85
C VAL A 71 15.55 -4.81 8.38
N ILE A 72 15.61 -5.42 9.56
CA ILE A 72 14.44 -5.99 10.22
C ILE A 72 13.88 -4.97 11.22
N LEU A 73 12.59 -4.70 11.11
CA LEU A 73 11.82 -3.83 12.00
C LEU A 73 10.79 -4.65 12.77
N ASN A 74 10.36 -4.14 13.93
CA ASN A 74 9.29 -4.76 14.71
C ASN A 74 7.93 -4.40 14.10
N GLY A 75 7.30 -5.35 13.39
CA GLY A 75 5.99 -5.17 12.79
C GLY A 75 4.90 -4.76 13.80
N PRO A 76 4.71 -5.49 14.91
CA PRO A 76 3.75 -5.16 15.96
C PRO A 76 3.89 -3.73 16.52
N GLU A 77 5.10 -3.18 16.59
CA GLU A 77 5.32 -1.80 16.99
C GLU A 77 4.87 -0.80 15.91
N LEU A 78 5.14 -1.11 14.64
CA LEU A 78 4.78 -0.26 13.50
C LEU A 78 3.27 -0.17 13.28
N GLU A 79 2.54 -1.25 13.55
CA GLU A 79 1.07 -1.35 13.39
C GLU A 79 0.27 -1.10 14.67
N ARG A 80 0.93 -0.81 15.81
CA ARG A 80 0.27 -0.67 17.13
C ARG A 80 -0.92 0.30 17.12
N ASP A 81 -0.84 1.31 16.27
CA ASP A 81 -1.80 2.40 16.15
C ASP A 81 -2.76 2.21 14.95
N LEU A 82 -2.77 1.04 14.29
CA LEU A 82 -3.61 0.71 13.14
C LEU A 82 -4.91 0.03 13.57
N TYR A 83 -6.03 0.55 13.07
CA TYR A 83 -7.38 0.08 13.38
C TYR A 83 -8.22 -0.01 12.11
N HIS A 84 -9.30 -0.80 12.18
CA HIS A 84 -10.33 -0.84 11.15
C HIS A 84 -11.75 -0.81 11.75
N ASP A 85 -12.70 -0.42 10.92
CA ASP A 85 -14.13 -0.62 11.13
C ASP A 85 -14.66 -1.49 9.98
N THR A 86 -15.29 -2.62 10.29
CA THR A 86 -15.77 -3.56 9.26
C THR A 86 -17.00 -3.07 8.52
N GLU A 87 -17.87 -2.31 9.19
CA GLU A 87 -19.16 -1.85 8.66
C GLU A 87 -18.96 -0.74 7.62
N HIS A 88 -18.14 0.25 7.95
CA HIS A 88 -17.78 1.37 7.11
C HIS A 88 -16.58 1.07 6.20
N ARG A 89 -15.95 -0.10 6.40
CA ARG A 89 -14.71 -0.52 5.72
C ARG A 89 -13.59 0.51 5.88
N SER A 90 -13.48 1.08 7.08
CA SER A 90 -12.48 2.09 7.43
C SER A 90 -11.14 1.43 7.77
N SER A 91 -10.04 2.13 7.51
CA SER A 91 -8.68 1.76 7.89
C SER A 91 -7.93 3.00 8.35
N LEU A 92 -7.60 3.09 9.64
CA LEU A 92 -7.15 4.32 10.28
C LEU A 92 -5.94 4.09 11.17
N LEU A 93 -4.98 5.02 11.08
CA LEU A 93 -3.92 5.23 12.06
C LEU A 93 -4.41 6.24 13.10
N ILE A 94 -4.33 5.88 14.36
CA ILE A 94 -4.88 6.66 15.46
C ILE A 94 -3.82 6.86 16.53
N ARG A 95 -3.32 8.10 16.63
CA ARG A 95 -2.34 8.50 17.64
C ARG A 95 -3.01 9.38 18.68
N ARG A 96 -2.86 8.98 19.94
CA ARG A 96 -3.37 9.74 21.08
C ARG A 96 -2.32 10.78 21.47
N HIS A 97 -2.78 12.01 21.67
CA HIS A 97 -2.01 13.15 22.15
C HIS A 97 -2.67 13.70 23.42
N GLU A 98 -1.96 14.53 24.18
CA GLU A 98 -2.53 15.13 25.41
C GLU A 98 -3.80 15.95 25.12
N ASN A 99 -3.85 16.63 23.97
CA ASN A 99 -4.93 17.56 23.60
C ASN A 99 -5.87 16.98 22.53
N GLY A 100 -5.93 15.66 22.35
CA GLY A 100 -6.86 15.03 21.41
C GLY A 100 -6.27 13.82 20.67
N VAL A 101 -6.83 13.53 19.51
CA VAL A 101 -6.46 12.37 18.70
C VAL A 101 -6.08 12.82 17.29
N GLU A 102 -4.95 12.33 16.79
CA GLU A 102 -4.55 12.47 15.40
C GLU A 102 -4.99 11.23 14.64
N VAL A 103 -5.75 11.43 13.56
CA VAL A 103 -6.37 10.39 12.74
C VAL A 103 -5.91 10.56 11.30
N ARG A 104 -5.39 9.49 10.71
CA ARG A 104 -5.03 9.42 9.28
C ARG A 104 -5.57 8.14 8.68
N GLY A 105 -6.13 8.19 7.47
CA GLY A 105 -6.53 6.98 6.76
C GLY A 105 -7.84 7.13 6.01
N LEU A 106 -8.48 5.99 5.74
CA LEU A 106 -9.77 5.89 5.05
C LEU A 106 -10.90 5.78 6.07
N LEU A 107 -11.89 6.67 5.94
CA LEU A 107 -13.15 6.59 6.67
C LEU A 107 -14.13 5.61 5.98
N ASN A 108 -14.06 5.49 4.66
CA ASN A 108 -14.76 4.48 3.84
C ASN A 108 -14.11 4.44 2.44
N ASP A 109 -14.75 3.86 1.42
CA ASP A 109 -14.25 3.87 0.03
C ASP A 109 -14.09 5.25 -0.57
N LYS A 110 -14.92 6.19 -0.15
CA LYS A 110 -15.04 7.51 -0.78
C LYS A 110 -14.34 8.59 0.01
N LEU A 111 -14.11 8.41 1.30
CA LEU A 111 -13.64 9.45 2.21
C LEU A 111 -12.35 9.04 2.91
N ARG A 112 -11.40 9.98 2.96
CA ARG A 112 -10.18 9.91 3.78
C ARG A 112 -10.12 11.08 4.76
N ILE A 113 -9.37 10.89 5.83
CA ILE A 113 -9.15 11.90 6.85
C ILE A 113 -7.65 12.13 7.06
N ALA A 114 -7.25 13.38 7.29
CA ALA A 114 -5.90 13.74 7.68
C ALA A 114 -5.91 15.00 8.57
N PRO A 115 -4.86 15.23 9.39
CA PRO A 115 -4.74 16.46 10.17
C PRO A 115 -4.73 17.71 9.30
N ALA A 116 -5.48 18.74 9.70
CA ALA A 116 -5.52 20.02 9.01
C ALA A 116 -4.25 20.83 9.33
N VAL A 117 -3.56 21.32 8.30
CA VAL A 117 -2.25 22.00 8.46
C VAL A 117 -2.40 23.49 8.83
N LEU A 118 -3.52 24.13 8.47
CA LEU A 118 -3.73 25.59 8.56
C LEU A 118 -4.96 26.00 9.39
N ALA A 119 -5.54 25.09 10.17
CA ALA A 119 -6.74 25.37 10.96
C ALA A 119 -6.39 25.73 12.42
N GLU A 120 -7.08 26.72 12.97
CA GLU A 120 -7.02 27.03 14.40
C GLU A 120 -7.61 25.86 15.21
N ARG A 121 -7.03 25.62 16.40
CA ARG A 121 -7.54 24.60 17.33
C ARG A 121 -8.95 24.96 17.78
N SER A 122 -9.77 23.96 18.07
CA SER A 122 -11.11 24.20 18.64
C SER A 122 -11.01 24.89 20.02
N ASP A 123 -12.11 25.44 20.51
CA ASP A 123 -12.25 25.94 21.90
C ASP A 123 -11.89 24.89 22.97
N GLU A 124 -11.99 23.59 22.64
CA GLU A 124 -11.60 22.44 23.48
C GLU A 124 -10.18 21.91 23.18
N ASP A 125 -9.35 22.69 22.49
CA ASP A 125 -7.95 22.38 22.14
C ASP A 125 -7.73 21.14 21.25
N LEU A 126 -8.80 20.59 20.67
CA LEU A 126 -8.79 19.42 19.80
C LEU A 126 -8.02 19.66 18.50
N ILE A 127 -7.43 18.57 17.99
CA ILE A 127 -6.67 18.56 16.73
C ILE A 127 -7.66 18.61 15.55
N PRO A 128 -7.64 19.66 14.70
CA PRO A 128 -8.50 19.75 13.54
C PRO A 128 -8.09 18.76 12.45
N HIS A 129 -9.07 18.21 11.74
CA HIS A 129 -8.86 17.28 10.63
C HIS A 129 -9.70 17.68 9.41
N ASP A 130 -9.13 17.47 8.23
CA ASP A 130 -9.84 17.62 6.97
C ASP A 130 -10.31 16.25 6.48
N VAL A 131 -11.59 16.17 6.11
CA VAL A 131 -12.17 15.04 5.39
C VAL A 131 -12.18 15.35 3.90
N PHE A 132 -11.62 14.44 3.11
CA PHE A 132 -11.50 14.58 1.66
C PHE A 132 -12.20 13.43 0.96
N THR A 133 -12.77 13.71 -0.20
CA THR A 133 -13.09 12.64 -1.16
C THR A 133 -11.81 12.04 -1.70
N VAL A 134 -11.69 10.71 -1.64
CA VAL A 134 -10.65 9.94 -2.32
C VAL A 134 -10.93 10.05 -3.81
N LYS A 135 -10.11 10.83 -4.51
CA LYS A 135 -10.16 10.87 -5.96
C LYS A 135 -9.35 9.67 -6.48
N GLY A 136 -10.04 8.70 -7.06
CA GLY A 136 -9.38 7.81 -8.01
C GLY A 136 -8.82 8.67 -9.15
N ARG A 137 -7.72 8.25 -9.76
CA ARG A 137 -7.26 8.90 -10.99
C ARG A 137 -8.36 8.70 -12.04
N SER A 138 -9.00 9.80 -12.44
CA SER A 138 -10.24 9.80 -13.24
C SER A 138 -10.11 8.93 -14.49
N SER A 139 -11.06 8.02 -14.69
CA SER A 139 -11.31 7.34 -15.97
C SER A 139 -11.99 8.34 -16.91
N ALA A 140 -11.55 8.40 -18.16
CA ALA A 140 -12.14 9.32 -19.14
C ALA A 140 -13.48 8.81 -19.73
N PHE A 141 -13.88 7.58 -19.40
CA PHE A 141 -15.13 6.98 -19.86
C PHE A 141 -16.37 7.58 -19.16
N GLY A 142 -16.99 8.55 -19.85
CA GLY A 142 -18.42 8.79 -19.72
C GLY A 142 -19.22 7.59 -20.24
N ASN A 143 -20.39 7.34 -19.63
CA ASN A 143 -21.42 6.37 -20.02
C ASN A 143 -21.41 6.02 -21.52
N GLY A 144 -20.74 4.93 -21.89
CA GLY A 144 -20.60 4.53 -23.28
C GLY A 144 -20.21 3.07 -23.36
N ASN A 145 -21.19 2.23 -23.72
CA ASN A 145 -21.01 0.82 -24.03
C ASN A 145 -20.00 0.66 -25.17
N ALA A 146 -18.76 0.30 -24.83
CA ALA A 146 -17.76 -0.14 -25.80
C ALA A 146 -17.24 -1.50 -25.36
N ALA A 147 -17.99 -2.54 -25.72
CA ALA A 147 -17.47 -3.89 -25.85
C ALA A 147 -16.35 -3.87 -26.90
N GLY A 148 -15.09 -3.89 -26.44
CA GLY A 148 -13.91 -3.84 -27.29
C GLY A 148 -12.64 -4.03 -26.48
N GLU A 149 -12.30 -5.31 -26.24
CA GLU A 149 -10.99 -5.83 -25.82
C GLU A 149 -10.13 -4.91 -24.95
N LEU A 150 -10.26 -5.03 -23.63
CA LEU A 150 -9.25 -4.50 -22.72
C LEU A 150 -8.94 -5.49 -21.60
N HIS A 151 -8.19 -6.52 -21.96
CA HIS A 151 -7.65 -7.51 -21.03
C HIS A 151 -6.60 -6.84 -20.13
N ASN A 152 -7.05 -6.23 -19.03
CA ASN A 152 -6.22 -5.55 -18.03
C ASN A 152 -5.43 -6.53 -17.14
N MET A 153 -5.45 -7.83 -17.47
CA MET A 153 -4.67 -8.89 -16.82
C MET A 153 -3.98 -9.75 -17.91
N ILE A 154 -2.81 -10.30 -17.58
CA ILE A 154 -2.10 -11.22 -18.48
C ILE A 154 -2.43 -12.66 -18.07
N VAL A 155 -3.15 -13.39 -18.93
CA VAL A 155 -3.44 -14.81 -18.71
C VAL A 155 -2.17 -15.63 -18.93
N LEU A 156 -1.76 -16.38 -17.91
CA LEU A 156 -0.62 -17.30 -18.00
C LEU A 156 -0.98 -18.56 -18.79
N ASP A 157 0.03 -19.18 -19.40
CA ASP A 157 -0.13 -20.45 -20.10
C ASP A 157 -0.35 -21.63 -19.14
N ASN A 158 -0.79 -22.77 -19.68
CA ASN A 158 -1.02 -23.99 -18.88
C ASN A 158 0.23 -24.48 -18.17
N ALA A 159 1.42 -24.26 -18.73
CA ALA A 159 2.69 -24.73 -18.16
C ALA A 159 3.03 -24.01 -16.84
N SER A 160 2.48 -22.81 -16.64
CA SER A 160 2.66 -22.01 -15.42
C SER A 160 1.86 -22.53 -14.22
N PHE A 161 0.87 -23.41 -14.44
CA PHE A 161 0.04 -23.98 -13.39
C PHE A 161 0.41 -25.44 -13.18
N GLU A 162 1.23 -25.74 -12.15
CA GLU A 162 1.47 -27.12 -11.74
C GLU A 162 0.16 -27.77 -11.27
N ALA A 163 -0.48 -28.56 -12.13
CA ALA A 163 -1.61 -29.39 -11.76
C ALA A 163 -1.14 -30.57 -10.90
N LYS A 164 -0.75 -30.31 -9.66
CA LYS A 164 -0.62 -31.37 -8.65
C LYS A 164 -2.02 -31.67 -8.15
N ASN A 165 -2.35 -32.96 -8.06
CA ASN A 165 -3.65 -33.48 -7.61
C ASN A 165 -3.81 -33.32 -6.09
N ASN A 166 -3.50 -32.13 -5.58
CA ASN A 166 -3.60 -31.75 -4.19
C ASN A 166 -4.94 -31.03 -4.02
N SER A 167 -5.92 -31.71 -3.45
CA SER A 167 -7.11 -31.03 -2.93
C SER A 167 -6.75 -30.42 -1.59
N ASN A 168 -6.26 -29.18 -1.61
CA ASN A 168 -6.00 -28.42 -0.40
C ASN A 168 -7.32 -27.83 0.10
N ARG A 169 -7.77 -28.25 1.28
CA ARG A 169 -8.93 -27.67 1.98
C ARG A 169 -8.44 -26.70 3.05
N ALA A 170 -7.63 -25.72 2.65
CA ALA A 170 -7.18 -24.69 3.56
C ALA A 170 -8.39 -23.91 4.06
N ALA A 171 -8.63 -23.87 5.38
CA ALA A 171 -9.70 -23.05 5.95
C ALA A 171 -9.38 -21.55 5.88
N LYS A 172 -8.09 -21.23 5.81
CA LYS A 172 -7.53 -19.89 5.71
C LYS A 172 -6.33 -19.90 4.77
N PHE A 173 -6.21 -18.87 3.95
CA PHE A 173 -5.03 -18.59 3.15
C PHE A 173 -4.51 -17.19 3.53
N VAL A 174 -3.30 -17.15 4.09
CA VAL A 174 -2.59 -15.90 4.40
C VAL A 174 -1.68 -15.63 3.20
N VAL A 175 -1.93 -14.52 2.51
CA VAL A 175 -1.16 -14.10 1.34
C VAL A 175 -0.05 -13.19 1.81
N GLU A 176 1.19 -13.63 1.67
CA GLU A 176 2.39 -12.89 2.05
C GLU A 176 2.78 -11.91 0.92
N LEU A 177 2.70 -10.61 1.20
CA LEU A 177 2.95 -9.53 0.25
C LEU A 177 4.25 -8.82 0.56
N CYS A 178 5.05 -8.61 -0.47
CA CYS A 178 6.18 -7.70 -0.43
C CYS A 178 5.92 -6.52 -1.36
N VAL A 179 6.13 -5.31 -0.88
CA VAL A 179 5.80 -4.10 -1.63
C VAL A 179 7.07 -3.46 -2.17
N ALA A 180 7.20 -3.39 -3.50
CA ALA A 180 8.29 -2.73 -4.18
C ALA A 180 7.96 -1.25 -4.42
N VAL A 181 8.81 -0.34 -3.94
CA VAL A 181 8.68 1.10 -4.17
C VAL A 181 9.99 1.71 -4.63
N GLY A 182 9.90 2.50 -5.70
CA GLY A 182 11.02 3.29 -6.18
C GLY A 182 11.24 4.56 -5.35
N SER A 183 12.44 5.15 -5.44
CA SER A 183 12.80 6.36 -4.69
C SER A 183 11.91 7.57 -4.98
N THR A 184 11.28 7.65 -6.17
CA THR A 184 10.32 8.72 -6.48
C THR A 184 9.04 8.59 -5.67
N TYR A 185 8.54 7.37 -5.47
CA TYR A 185 7.36 7.11 -4.66
C TYR A 185 7.68 7.30 -3.17
N GLU A 186 8.82 6.78 -2.73
CA GLU A 186 9.30 6.90 -1.35
C GLU A 186 9.55 8.37 -0.92
N GLY A 187 9.98 9.23 -1.86
CA GLY A 187 10.27 10.64 -1.60
C GLY A 187 9.07 11.47 -1.09
N ALA A 188 7.86 10.94 -1.14
CA ALA A 188 6.66 11.59 -0.60
C ALA A 188 6.50 11.42 0.93
N PHE A 189 7.28 10.55 1.56
CA PHE A 189 7.11 10.19 2.98
C PHE A 189 8.21 10.78 3.85
N ASN A 190 7.91 11.05 5.13
CA ASN A 190 8.86 11.61 6.10
C ASN A 190 9.82 10.56 6.71
N GLY A 191 10.09 9.47 5.98
CA GLY A 191 10.98 8.38 6.37
C GLY A 191 10.32 6.99 6.34
N THR A 192 11.13 5.95 6.55
CA THR A 192 10.73 4.54 6.42
C THR A 192 9.48 4.19 7.23
N GLN A 193 9.38 4.63 8.48
CA GLN A 193 8.21 4.28 9.30
C GLN A 193 6.91 4.90 8.78
N ASP A 194 6.96 6.08 8.17
CA ASP A 194 5.79 6.75 7.62
C ASP A 194 5.30 6.05 6.34
N LEU A 195 6.24 5.68 5.47
CA LEU A 195 6.00 4.82 4.31
C LEU A 195 5.36 3.47 4.70
N VAL A 196 5.95 2.77 5.69
CA VAL A 196 5.46 1.47 6.15
C VAL A 196 4.05 1.59 6.70
N ARG A 197 3.79 2.58 7.56
CA ARG A 197 2.45 2.81 8.12
C ARG A 197 1.43 3.15 7.05
N TYR A 198 1.79 3.93 6.04
CA TYR A 198 0.92 4.21 4.91
C TYR A 198 0.55 2.93 4.14
N ILE A 199 1.56 2.14 3.74
CA ILE A 199 1.34 0.88 3.00
C ILE A 199 0.53 -0.13 3.85
N ALA A 200 0.81 -0.23 5.15
CA ALA A 200 0.06 -1.07 6.07
C ALA A 200 -1.42 -0.65 6.16
N THR A 201 -1.69 0.65 6.22
CA THR A 201 -3.05 1.20 6.23
C THR A 201 -3.76 0.91 4.91
N THR A 202 -3.07 1.07 3.78
CA THR A 202 -3.55 0.73 2.44
C THR A 202 -3.91 -0.75 2.35
N LEU A 203 -3.00 -1.66 2.73
CA LEU A 203 -3.25 -3.10 2.67
C LEU A 203 -4.33 -3.56 3.66
N ASN A 204 -4.42 -2.94 4.83
CA ASN A 204 -5.52 -3.19 5.76
C ASN A 204 -6.87 -2.79 5.15
N ALA A 205 -6.94 -1.67 4.43
CA ALA A 205 -8.15 -1.29 3.68
C ALA A 205 -8.46 -2.28 2.54
N VAL A 206 -7.43 -2.71 1.81
CA VAL A 206 -7.56 -3.73 0.75
C VAL A 206 -8.11 -5.03 1.31
N ALA A 207 -7.64 -5.48 2.47
CA ALA A 207 -8.11 -6.70 3.13
C ALA A 207 -9.62 -6.66 3.44
N LEU A 208 -10.20 -5.48 3.68
CA LEU A 208 -11.64 -5.29 3.90
C LEU A 208 -12.49 -5.63 2.66
N SER A 209 -11.89 -5.72 1.47
CA SER A 209 -12.58 -6.20 0.27
C SER A 209 -12.81 -7.73 0.30
N PHE A 210 -12.03 -8.47 1.09
CA PHE A 210 -12.04 -9.93 1.15
C PHE A 210 -12.76 -10.50 2.39
N VAL A 211 -13.25 -9.65 3.31
CA VAL A 211 -13.82 -10.08 4.61
C VAL A 211 -15.04 -11.01 4.50
N GLU A 212 -15.79 -10.92 3.41
CA GLU A 212 -16.94 -11.78 3.15
C GLU A 212 -16.55 -13.16 2.60
N MET A 213 -15.26 -13.39 2.33
CA MET A 213 -14.76 -14.67 1.88
C MET A 213 -14.45 -15.54 3.10
N THR A 214 -15.34 -16.48 3.41
CA THR A 214 -15.23 -17.33 4.62
C THR A 214 -14.75 -18.74 4.35
N ASP A 215 -14.61 -19.12 3.08
CA ASP A 215 -14.20 -20.47 2.65
C ASP A 215 -13.45 -20.40 1.31
N PRO A 216 -12.11 -20.34 1.33
CA PRO A 216 -11.27 -20.10 2.51
C PRO A 216 -11.38 -18.65 3.02
N VAL A 217 -11.01 -18.40 4.28
CA VAL A 217 -10.72 -17.04 4.75
C VAL A 217 -9.47 -16.52 4.08
N ILE A 218 -9.52 -15.35 3.45
CA ILE A 218 -8.34 -14.67 2.89
C ILE A 218 -7.82 -13.65 3.90
N SER A 219 -6.52 -13.65 4.14
CA SER A 219 -5.85 -12.63 4.95
C SER A 219 -4.61 -12.14 4.23
N LEU A 220 -4.32 -10.86 4.34
CA LEU A 220 -3.14 -10.25 3.71
C LEU A 220 -2.11 -9.97 4.79
N LEU A 221 -0.87 -10.40 4.57
CA LEU A 221 0.26 -10.15 5.45
C LEU A 221 1.32 -9.37 4.68
N LEU A 222 1.62 -8.16 5.12
CA LEU A 222 2.70 -7.35 4.60
C LEU A 222 4.02 -7.82 5.24
N SER A 223 4.80 -8.60 4.48
CA SER A 223 6.03 -9.23 4.96
C SER A 223 7.24 -8.32 4.85
N GLY A 224 7.28 -7.46 3.82
CA GLY A 224 8.39 -6.53 3.65
C GLY A 224 8.17 -5.42 2.62
N ILE A 225 9.11 -4.48 2.59
CA ILE A 225 9.26 -3.49 1.52
C ILE A 225 10.58 -3.69 0.81
N ILE A 226 10.55 -3.59 -0.51
CA ILE A 226 11.71 -3.70 -1.40
C ILE A 226 11.95 -2.33 -2.01
N ARG A 227 13.19 -1.87 -1.97
CA ARG A 227 13.64 -0.59 -2.56
C ARG A 227 14.57 -0.85 -3.75
N PRO A 228 14.03 -1.21 -4.92
CA PRO A 228 14.80 -1.25 -6.16
C PRO A 228 15.11 0.18 -6.63
N GLN A 229 16.05 0.32 -7.58
CA GLN A 229 16.20 1.61 -8.26
C GLN A 229 14.99 1.86 -9.15
N ASN A 230 14.57 3.13 -9.28
CA ASN A 230 13.44 3.51 -10.14
C ASN A 230 13.57 2.91 -11.55
N LYS A 231 14.74 3.02 -12.17
CA LYS A 231 15.02 2.51 -13.52
C LYS A 231 14.81 1.00 -13.67
N ASP A 232 14.85 0.25 -12.56
CA ASP A 232 14.75 -1.20 -12.56
C ASP A 232 13.29 -1.67 -12.54
N ILE A 233 12.32 -0.80 -12.18
CA ILE A 233 10.90 -1.15 -12.06
C ILE A 233 9.92 -0.17 -12.72
N ALA A 234 10.32 1.07 -13.05
CA ALA A 234 9.39 2.12 -13.47
C ALA A 234 8.65 1.86 -14.81
N GLY A 235 9.07 0.87 -15.58
CA GLY A 235 8.62 0.64 -16.95
C GLY A 235 9.22 1.66 -17.93
N ARG A 236 9.36 1.26 -19.19
CA ARG A 236 9.76 2.18 -20.27
C ARG A 236 8.71 3.29 -20.43
N ASN A 237 9.17 4.52 -20.65
CA ASN A 237 8.28 5.62 -21.03
C ASN A 237 7.79 5.40 -22.47
N ILE A 238 6.48 5.28 -22.64
CA ILE A 238 5.81 5.16 -23.94
C ILE A 238 4.98 6.41 -24.20
N CYS A 239 4.92 6.84 -25.46
CA CYS A 239 4.16 8.01 -25.86
C CYS A 239 3.29 7.70 -27.07
N GLY A 240 2.09 8.24 -27.10
CA GLY A 240 1.15 8.04 -28.20
C GLY A 240 -0.12 8.87 -28.05
N MET A 241 -1.03 8.72 -29.01
CA MET A 241 -2.37 9.27 -28.92
C MET A 241 -3.17 8.44 -27.92
N ALA A 242 -3.78 9.10 -26.93
CA ALA A 242 -4.69 8.44 -26.00
C ALA A 242 -5.90 7.86 -26.76
N LEU A 243 -6.26 6.62 -26.47
CA LEU A 243 -7.42 5.94 -27.08
C LEU A 243 -8.76 6.61 -26.76
N ASP A 244 -8.82 7.43 -25.71
CA ASP A 244 -9.96 8.26 -25.39
C ASP A 244 -9.50 9.71 -25.21
N GLU A 245 -9.82 10.52 -26.21
CA GLU A 245 -10.04 11.95 -26.07
C GLU A 245 -10.70 12.46 -27.37
N GLN A 246 -11.78 13.23 -27.22
CA GLN A 246 -12.30 14.12 -28.27
C GLN A 246 -11.27 15.20 -28.69
N SER A 247 -10.07 15.20 -28.08
CA SER A 247 -8.88 16.00 -28.34
C SER A 247 -7.65 15.11 -28.64
N ARG A 248 -7.07 15.20 -29.85
CA ARG A 248 -5.89 14.40 -30.21
C ARG A 248 -4.61 14.98 -29.59
N HIS A 249 -4.31 14.66 -28.33
CA HIS A 249 -3.04 15.02 -27.70
C HIS A 249 -2.13 13.80 -27.52
N ASN A 250 -0.84 14.00 -27.79
CA ASN A 250 0.18 13.01 -27.46
C ASN A 250 0.41 13.07 -25.95
N VAL A 251 0.26 11.91 -25.31
CA VAL A 251 0.50 11.70 -23.89
C VAL A 251 1.63 10.69 -23.73
N CYS A 252 2.34 10.78 -22.60
CA CYS A 252 3.40 9.83 -22.24
C CYS A 252 3.13 9.27 -20.85
N ALA A 253 3.41 7.99 -20.66
CA ALA A 253 3.18 7.26 -19.42
C ALA A 253 4.13 6.04 -19.33
N ALA A 254 4.20 5.44 -18.15
CA ALA A 254 4.98 4.23 -17.93
C ALA A 254 4.28 3.01 -18.54
N ASP A 255 5.01 2.22 -19.34
CA ASP A 255 4.51 0.96 -19.91
C ASP A 255 4.22 -0.05 -18.78
N SER A 256 2.94 -0.31 -18.53
CA SER A 256 2.46 -1.18 -17.46
C SER A 256 2.93 -2.62 -17.62
N ARG A 257 3.03 -3.12 -18.86
CA ARG A 257 3.54 -4.47 -19.13
C ARG A 257 5.02 -4.55 -18.79
N ASP A 258 5.81 -3.59 -19.26
CA ASP A 258 7.25 -3.56 -18.97
C ASP A 258 7.52 -3.45 -17.47
N ALA A 259 6.79 -2.58 -16.75
CA ALA A 259 6.86 -2.47 -15.29
C ALA A 259 6.47 -3.79 -14.58
N LEU A 260 5.39 -4.44 -15.00
CA LEU A 260 4.96 -5.72 -14.42
C LEU A 260 6.02 -6.82 -14.59
N TYR A 261 6.58 -6.97 -15.80
CA TYR A 261 7.64 -7.95 -16.05
C TYR A 261 8.92 -7.62 -15.28
N ALA A 262 9.26 -6.34 -15.13
CA ALA A 262 10.41 -5.90 -14.34
C ALA A 262 10.22 -6.23 -12.85
N THR A 263 9.02 -6.01 -12.31
CA THR A 263 8.65 -6.37 -10.95
C THR A 263 8.66 -7.89 -10.74
N ALA A 264 8.19 -8.68 -11.71
CA ALA A 264 8.26 -10.14 -11.62
C ALA A 264 9.70 -10.68 -11.53
N ARG A 265 10.69 -10.01 -12.15
CA ARG A 265 12.11 -10.39 -12.06
C ARG A 265 12.69 -10.18 -10.66
N LEU A 266 12.03 -9.44 -9.76
CA LEU A 266 12.51 -9.30 -8.39
C LEU A 266 12.53 -10.67 -7.67
N PHE A 267 11.65 -11.61 -8.05
CA PHE A 267 11.67 -12.99 -7.53
C PHE A 267 12.93 -13.78 -7.89
N ASP A 268 13.75 -13.32 -8.83
CA ASP A 268 15.06 -13.93 -9.09
C ASP A 268 16.01 -13.77 -7.89
N SER A 269 15.70 -12.87 -6.95
CA SER A 269 16.41 -12.74 -5.67
C SER A 269 15.88 -13.71 -4.60
N CYS A 270 16.78 -14.46 -3.98
CA CYS A 270 16.47 -15.33 -2.83
C CYS A 270 15.87 -14.56 -1.64
N ASP A 271 16.12 -13.25 -1.52
CA ASP A 271 15.59 -12.43 -0.43
C ASP A 271 14.05 -12.37 -0.44
N LEU A 272 13.41 -12.66 -1.58
CA LEU A 272 11.96 -12.58 -1.76
C LEU A 272 11.27 -13.95 -1.75
N ALA A 273 11.99 -15.02 -1.38
CA ALA A 273 11.43 -16.37 -1.33
C ALA A 273 10.28 -16.54 -0.32
N HIS A 274 10.10 -15.57 0.58
CA HIS A 274 9.06 -15.53 1.60
C HIS A 274 7.79 -14.76 1.16
N CYS A 275 7.78 -14.15 -0.03
CA CYS A 275 6.65 -13.40 -0.55
C CYS A 275 5.83 -14.29 -1.49
N ASP A 276 4.51 -14.35 -1.29
CA ASP A 276 3.61 -14.97 -2.26
C ASP A 276 3.36 -14.06 -3.46
N ILE A 277 3.33 -12.74 -3.25
CA ILE A 277 3.10 -11.70 -4.28
C ILE A 277 4.05 -10.52 -4.06
N VAL A 278 4.66 -10.01 -5.14
CA VAL A 278 5.36 -8.72 -5.13
C VAL A 278 4.47 -7.66 -5.77
N LEU A 279 4.09 -6.64 -4.99
CA LEU A 279 3.29 -5.51 -5.42
C LEU A 279 4.17 -4.28 -5.63
N GLN A 280 4.30 -3.81 -6.87
CA GLN A 280 4.90 -2.52 -7.17
C GLN A 280 3.85 -1.40 -7.02
N LEU A 281 4.17 -0.39 -6.20
CA LEU A 281 3.41 0.86 -6.15
C LEU A 281 4.17 1.96 -6.90
N THR A 282 3.45 2.70 -7.74
CA THR A 282 4.03 3.80 -8.53
C THR A 282 3.12 5.03 -8.52
N SER A 283 3.74 6.20 -8.45
CA SER A 283 3.06 7.49 -8.61
C SER A 283 3.02 7.95 -10.06
N ALA A 284 3.71 7.27 -10.99
CA ALA A 284 3.60 7.53 -12.42
C ALA A 284 2.23 7.12 -12.95
N ASP A 285 1.77 7.77 -14.01
CA ASP A 285 0.64 7.24 -14.79
C ASP A 285 1.14 6.01 -15.58
N LEU A 286 0.38 4.93 -15.53
CA LEU A 286 0.55 3.71 -16.28
C LEU A 286 -0.22 3.81 -17.60
N ALA A 287 0.33 3.19 -18.63
CA ALA A 287 -0.35 3.00 -19.89
C ALA A 287 0.04 1.67 -20.51
N MET A 288 -0.81 1.16 -21.39
CA MET A 288 -0.49 0.00 -22.21
C MET A 288 -0.51 0.39 -23.68
N GLN A 289 0.56 0.05 -24.39
CA GLN A 289 0.60 0.20 -25.84
C GLN A 289 -0.30 -0.86 -26.49
N THR A 290 -1.24 -0.44 -27.34
CA THR A 290 -2.14 -1.37 -28.05
C THR A 290 -1.61 -1.64 -29.46
N GLU A 291 -1.57 -0.60 -30.31
CA GLU A 291 -1.10 -0.67 -31.69
C GLU A 291 -0.36 0.60 -32.10
N ASN A 292 0.79 0.46 -32.77
CA ASN A 292 1.58 1.56 -33.35
C ASN A 292 1.79 2.75 -32.39
N THR A 293 0.97 3.79 -32.55
CA THR A 293 1.03 5.09 -31.88
C THR A 293 -0.11 5.31 -30.89
N LEU A 294 -0.98 4.33 -30.66
CA LEU A 294 -2.09 4.41 -29.71
C LEU A 294 -1.65 3.86 -28.35
N ILE A 295 -2.00 4.60 -27.30
CA ILE A 295 -1.81 4.15 -25.92
C ILE A 295 -3.14 4.17 -25.16
N ASN A 296 -3.36 3.13 -24.38
CA ASN A 296 -4.44 3.11 -23.40
C ASN A 296 -3.92 3.70 -22.08
N LYS A 297 -4.50 4.81 -21.63
CA LYS A 297 -4.15 5.51 -20.38
C LYS A 297 -5.06 5.17 -19.19
N ASP A 298 -6.04 4.29 -19.39
CA ASP A 298 -7.01 3.92 -18.34
C ASP A 298 -6.54 2.72 -17.52
N VAL A 299 -5.35 2.18 -17.84
CA VAL A 299 -4.71 1.13 -17.04
C VAL A 299 -4.23 1.73 -15.72
N ARG A 300 -4.83 1.31 -14.61
CA ARG A 300 -4.44 1.73 -13.25
C ARG A 300 -3.61 0.67 -12.53
N GLY A 301 -3.77 -0.59 -12.93
CA GLY A 301 -3.03 -1.72 -12.43
C GLY A 301 -2.92 -2.79 -13.50
N LEU A 302 -2.01 -3.73 -13.29
CA LEU A 302 -1.83 -4.90 -14.15
C LEU A 302 -1.22 -6.03 -13.34
N THR A 303 -1.73 -7.24 -13.52
CA THR A 303 -1.16 -8.47 -12.94
C THR A 303 -1.25 -9.65 -13.90
N PHE A 304 -0.64 -10.77 -13.51
CA PHE A 304 -0.83 -12.06 -14.14
C PHE A 304 -2.02 -12.79 -13.49
N LEU A 305 -3.02 -13.18 -14.29
CA LEU A 305 -4.20 -13.89 -13.80
C LEU A 305 -3.78 -15.22 -13.15
N GLY A 306 -4.17 -15.42 -11.89
CA GLY A 306 -3.80 -16.60 -11.11
C GLY A 306 -2.32 -16.69 -10.73
N GLY A 307 -1.59 -15.59 -10.87
CA GLY A 307 -0.13 -15.50 -10.72
C GLY A 307 0.40 -15.76 -9.31
N VAL A 308 -0.46 -15.73 -8.27
CA VAL A 308 -0.05 -16.01 -6.89
C VAL A 308 0.78 -17.29 -6.78
N CYS A 309 1.93 -17.20 -6.08
CA CYS A 309 2.88 -18.30 -5.89
C CYS A 309 3.42 -18.94 -7.18
N THR A 310 3.46 -18.20 -8.29
CA THR A 310 4.15 -18.59 -9.52
C THR A 310 5.44 -17.77 -9.69
N ASN A 311 6.28 -18.15 -10.65
CA ASN A 311 7.43 -17.32 -11.06
C ASN A 311 7.03 -15.99 -11.73
N ARG A 312 5.73 -15.69 -11.82
CA ARG A 312 5.16 -14.45 -12.35
C ARG A 312 4.21 -13.81 -11.33
N SER A 313 4.51 -13.94 -10.04
CA SER A 313 3.63 -13.43 -8.98
C SER A 313 3.80 -11.93 -8.70
N ALA A 314 3.50 -11.12 -9.71
CA ALA A 314 3.70 -9.67 -9.64
C ALA A 314 2.42 -8.88 -9.89
N ILE A 315 2.34 -7.71 -9.27
CA ILE A 315 1.32 -6.69 -9.51
C ILE A 315 2.04 -5.37 -9.69
N VAL A 316 1.60 -4.54 -10.64
CA VAL A 316 1.90 -3.11 -10.66
C VAL A 316 0.60 -2.34 -10.47
N ALA A 317 0.61 -1.34 -9.59
CA ALA A 317 -0.56 -0.50 -9.33
C ALA A 317 -0.15 0.96 -9.13
N GLU A 318 -0.96 1.85 -9.71
CA GLU A 318 -0.88 3.27 -9.44
C GLU A 318 -1.38 3.60 -8.03
N ASP A 319 -0.64 4.47 -7.35
CA ASP A 319 -1.11 5.17 -6.17
C ASP A 319 -0.49 6.57 -6.10
N VAL A 320 -1.31 7.56 -5.78
CA VAL A 320 -0.87 8.90 -5.39
C VAL A 320 -0.56 8.86 -3.89
N PRO A 321 0.72 8.98 -3.47
CA PRO A 321 1.11 8.88 -2.07
C PRO A 321 0.28 9.78 -1.16
N LEU A 322 0.02 9.30 0.06
CA LEU A 322 -0.75 10.01 1.11
C LEU A 322 -2.25 10.20 0.80
N THR A 323 -2.76 9.64 -0.29
CA THR A 323 -4.17 9.80 -0.68
C THR A 323 -5.00 8.52 -0.62
N TYR A 324 -4.36 7.35 -0.53
CA TYR A 324 -5.00 6.04 -0.57
C TYR A 324 -5.77 5.76 -1.88
N SER A 325 -5.46 6.49 -2.95
CA SER A 325 -6.12 6.37 -4.26
C SER A 325 -6.00 4.98 -4.89
N GLY A 326 -4.94 4.23 -4.57
CA GLY A 326 -4.67 2.90 -5.11
C GLY A 326 -5.43 1.76 -4.45
N VAL A 327 -6.15 1.97 -3.34
CA VAL A 327 -6.75 0.86 -2.56
C VAL A 327 -7.66 -0.04 -3.40
N ARG A 328 -8.56 0.56 -4.20
CA ARG A 328 -9.45 -0.22 -5.09
C ARG A 328 -8.65 -1.00 -6.13
N THR A 329 -7.72 -0.34 -6.80
CA THR A 329 -6.86 -0.95 -7.84
C THR A 329 -6.08 -2.12 -7.26
N ILE A 330 -5.43 -1.94 -6.11
CA ILE A 330 -4.65 -3.00 -5.46
C ILE A 330 -5.55 -4.18 -5.09
N ALA A 331 -6.74 -3.93 -4.56
CA ALA A 331 -7.70 -5.01 -4.25
C ALA A 331 -8.11 -5.79 -5.51
N HIS A 332 -8.40 -5.07 -6.60
CA HIS A 332 -8.77 -5.65 -7.89
C HIS A 332 -7.65 -6.52 -8.47
N GLU A 333 -6.42 -6.01 -8.49
CA GLU A 333 -5.26 -6.76 -8.99
C GLU A 333 -4.90 -7.95 -8.08
N ILE A 334 -5.07 -7.85 -6.75
CA ILE A 334 -4.90 -9.01 -5.86
C ILE A 334 -5.94 -10.08 -6.18
N ALA A 335 -7.21 -9.71 -6.42
CA ALA A 335 -8.23 -10.68 -6.80
C ALA A 335 -7.92 -11.37 -8.15
N HIS A 336 -7.40 -10.63 -9.15
CA HIS A 336 -6.85 -11.22 -10.38
C HIS A 336 -5.68 -12.17 -10.11
N SER A 337 -4.71 -11.78 -9.27
CA SER A 337 -3.58 -12.64 -8.90
C SER A 337 -4.05 -13.92 -8.19
N LEU A 338 -5.12 -13.84 -7.40
CA LEU A 338 -5.81 -14.97 -6.77
C LEU A 338 -6.70 -15.77 -7.74
N GLY A 339 -6.79 -15.39 -9.01
CA GLY A 339 -7.40 -16.17 -10.10
C GLY A 339 -8.76 -15.67 -10.59
N ALA A 340 -9.33 -14.62 -10.02
CA ALA A 340 -10.61 -14.10 -10.48
C ALA A 340 -10.48 -13.35 -11.82
N SER A 341 -11.38 -13.60 -12.77
CA SER A 341 -11.56 -12.73 -13.94
C SER A 341 -12.55 -11.61 -13.64
N HIS A 342 -12.79 -10.72 -14.61
CA HIS A 342 -13.85 -9.72 -14.45
C HIS A 342 -15.23 -10.38 -14.40
N ASP A 343 -16.15 -9.77 -13.64
CA ASP A 343 -17.55 -10.20 -13.63
C ASP A 343 -18.15 -10.02 -15.04
N GLY A 344 -18.88 -11.02 -15.52
CA GLY A 344 -19.50 -11.02 -16.85
C GLY A 344 -18.56 -11.44 -17.99
N GLU A 345 -17.28 -11.64 -17.70
CA GLU A 345 -16.28 -12.01 -18.69
C GLU A 345 -16.19 -13.53 -18.89
N ASN A 346 -15.97 -13.97 -20.13
CA ASN A 346 -15.70 -15.37 -20.46
C ASN A 346 -14.20 -15.69 -20.47
N VAL A 347 -13.48 -15.26 -19.44
CA VAL A 347 -12.06 -15.58 -19.25
C VAL A 347 -11.93 -16.47 -18.02
N THR A 348 -11.18 -17.56 -18.17
CA THR A 348 -10.90 -18.53 -17.11
C THR A 348 -9.44 -18.95 -17.15
N LEU A 349 -8.90 -19.35 -16.01
CA LEU A 349 -7.63 -20.07 -16.00
C LEU A 349 -7.76 -21.36 -16.83
N PRO A 350 -6.71 -21.78 -17.54
CA PRO A 350 -6.76 -22.97 -18.40
C PRO A 350 -6.62 -24.26 -17.59
N ILE A 351 -7.50 -24.41 -16.58
CA ILE A 351 -7.53 -25.48 -15.61
C ILE A 351 -8.90 -26.16 -15.72
N TYR A 352 -8.91 -27.49 -15.80
CA TYR A 352 -10.15 -28.24 -15.94
C TYR A 352 -11.08 -28.00 -14.74
N GLY A 353 -12.33 -27.62 -15.02
CA GLY A 353 -13.35 -27.36 -14.00
C GLY A 353 -13.27 -25.98 -13.34
N TYR A 354 -12.42 -25.07 -13.83
CA TYR A 354 -12.35 -23.70 -13.31
C TYR A 354 -13.69 -22.96 -13.51
N PRO A 355 -14.26 -22.30 -12.47
CA PRO A 355 -15.51 -21.56 -12.61
C PRO A 355 -15.40 -20.38 -13.59
N ASN A 356 -16.47 -20.10 -14.33
CA ASN A 356 -16.60 -18.89 -15.15
C ASN A 356 -17.29 -17.76 -14.38
N ALA A 357 -17.20 -16.54 -14.91
CA ALA A 357 -17.79 -15.33 -14.33
C ALA A 357 -19.08 -14.85 -15.02
N LEU A 358 -19.59 -15.59 -16.02
CA LEU A 358 -20.72 -15.19 -16.86
C LEU A 358 -22.04 -15.00 -16.10
N ASN A 359 -22.18 -15.65 -14.94
CA ASN A 359 -23.39 -15.54 -14.11
C ASN A 359 -23.40 -14.33 -13.18
N CYS A 360 -22.32 -13.55 -13.13
CA CYS A 360 -22.23 -12.32 -12.35
C CYS A 360 -22.20 -11.13 -13.31
N SER A 361 -23.20 -10.25 -13.25
CA SER A 361 -23.27 -9.09 -14.15
C SER A 361 -22.22 -8.03 -13.75
N GLU A 362 -21.52 -7.49 -14.75
CA GLU A 362 -20.64 -6.33 -14.59
C GLU A 362 -21.39 -5.11 -14.00
N GLU A 363 -22.69 -4.98 -14.32
CA GLU A 363 -23.53 -3.87 -13.87
C GLU A 363 -23.81 -3.90 -12.36
N ALA A 364 -23.57 -5.04 -11.68
CA ALA A 364 -23.75 -5.18 -10.24
C ALA A 364 -22.75 -4.34 -9.42
N GLY A 365 -21.66 -3.89 -10.06
CA GLY A 365 -20.74 -2.92 -9.46
C GLY A 365 -19.78 -3.47 -8.41
N HIS A 366 -19.55 -4.78 -8.37
CA HIS A 366 -18.61 -5.44 -7.45
C HIS A 366 -17.14 -5.09 -7.77
N LEU A 367 -16.22 -5.54 -6.90
CA LEU A 367 -14.78 -5.25 -7.01
C LEU A 367 -14.22 -5.55 -8.41
N MET A 368 -14.65 -6.68 -9.01
CA MET A 368 -14.18 -7.20 -10.30
C MET A 368 -14.96 -6.69 -11.51
N ARG A 369 -15.72 -5.60 -11.38
CA ARG A 369 -16.23 -4.88 -12.55
C ARG A 369 -15.04 -4.41 -13.44
N PRO A 370 -15.14 -4.53 -14.78
CA PRO A 370 -14.09 -4.09 -15.70
C PRO A 370 -13.78 -2.59 -15.63
N ASP A 371 -14.78 -1.76 -15.33
CA ASP A 371 -14.65 -0.33 -15.17
C ASP A 371 -14.56 0.12 -13.68
N SER A 372 -14.12 1.36 -13.48
CA SER A 372 -13.91 1.95 -12.16
C SER A 372 -15.14 2.66 -11.56
N ASN A 373 -16.36 2.41 -12.04
CA ASN A 373 -17.59 3.11 -11.64
C ASN A 373 -18.63 2.20 -10.95
N GLY A 374 -19.39 2.70 -9.96
CA GLY A 374 -20.43 1.93 -9.23
C GLY A 374 -20.54 2.22 -7.73
N ASP A 375 -21.59 1.71 -7.09
CA ASP A 375 -21.86 1.95 -5.65
C ASP A 375 -21.45 0.76 -4.73
N ASN A 376 -21.17 -0.42 -5.29
CA ASN A 376 -20.80 -1.65 -4.54
C ASN A 376 -19.33 -2.05 -4.71
N MET A 377 -18.45 -1.07 -4.91
CA MET A 377 -17.09 -1.25 -5.46
C MET A 377 -16.11 -2.06 -4.60
N GLN A 378 -16.45 -2.35 -3.35
CA GLN A 378 -15.54 -3.01 -2.41
C GLN A 378 -15.86 -4.50 -2.19
N GLY A 379 -17.07 -4.98 -2.53
CA GLY A 379 -17.48 -6.37 -2.27
C GLY A 379 -17.13 -7.31 -3.42
N LEU A 380 -16.81 -8.58 -3.11
CA LEU A 380 -16.60 -9.62 -4.12
C LEU A 380 -17.94 -10.22 -4.57
N SER A 381 -18.08 -10.49 -5.87
CA SER A 381 -19.22 -11.24 -6.39
C SER A 381 -19.14 -12.73 -6.00
N ASN A 382 -20.24 -13.46 -6.15
CA ASN A 382 -20.22 -14.92 -5.95
C ASN A 382 -19.31 -15.64 -6.95
N CYS A 383 -19.13 -15.09 -8.17
CA CYS A 383 -18.24 -15.66 -9.18
C CYS A 383 -16.78 -15.44 -8.80
N THR A 384 -16.42 -14.22 -8.37
CA THR A 384 -15.09 -13.91 -7.83
C THR A 384 -14.74 -14.84 -6.66
N LYS A 385 -15.65 -14.99 -5.68
CA LYS A 385 -15.47 -15.89 -4.54
C LYS A 385 -15.26 -17.34 -4.99
N ALA A 386 -16.03 -17.82 -5.96
CA ALA A 386 -15.91 -19.19 -6.48
C ALA A 386 -14.58 -19.45 -7.20
N GLN A 387 -14.11 -18.49 -8.01
CA GLN A 387 -12.84 -18.59 -8.73
C GLN A 387 -11.64 -18.57 -7.78
N ILE A 388 -11.61 -17.63 -6.83
CA ILE A 388 -10.54 -17.59 -5.81
C ILE A 388 -10.55 -18.88 -4.99
N LYS A 389 -11.72 -19.35 -4.54
CA LYS A 389 -11.84 -20.61 -3.79
C LYS A 389 -11.27 -21.79 -4.58
N PHE A 390 -11.64 -21.92 -5.85
CA PHE A 390 -11.12 -22.97 -6.70
C PHE A 390 -9.59 -22.86 -6.83
N ARG A 391 -9.08 -21.66 -7.09
CA ARG A 391 -7.63 -21.42 -7.22
C ARG A 391 -6.89 -21.81 -5.96
N VAL A 392 -7.32 -21.36 -4.79
CA VAL A 392 -6.69 -21.72 -3.51
C VAL A 392 -6.70 -23.22 -3.27
N SER A 393 -7.77 -23.92 -3.67
CA SER A 393 -7.89 -25.37 -3.46
C SER A 393 -6.85 -26.23 -4.19
N ILE A 394 -6.18 -25.66 -5.19
CA ILE A 394 -5.18 -26.32 -6.03
C ILE A 394 -3.77 -25.73 -5.88
N LEU A 395 -3.57 -24.72 -5.01
CA LEU A 395 -2.25 -24.17 -4.73
C LEU A 395 -1.38 -25.23 -4.03
N PRO A 396 -0.05 -25.24 -4.26
CA PRO A 396 0.85 -26.15 -3.54
C PRO A 396 0.88 -25.81 -2.05
N LEU A 397 1.17 -26.80 -1.19
CA LEU A 397 1.26 -26.58 0.26
C LEU A 397 2.31 -25.53 0.64
N SER A 398 3.40 -25.42 -0.12
CA SER A 398 4.44 -24.40 0.08
C SER A 398 3.93 -22.96 -0.06
N CYS A 399 2.86 -22.76 -0.82
CA CYS A 399 2.18 -21.47 -0.98
C CYS A 399 1.15 -21.22 0.14
N ILE A 400 0.52 -22.28 0.67
CA ILE A 400 -0.48 -22.15 1.74
C ILE A 400 0.19 -21.95 3.11
N GLN A 401 1.41 -22.47 3.28
CA GLN A 401 2.19 -22.30 4.51
C GLN A 401 2.74 -20.89 4.61
N VAL A 402 2.61 -20.28 5.79
CA VAL A 402 3.10 -18.92 6.06
C VAL A 402 4.57 -18.97 6.47
N HIS A 403 5.40 -18.13 5.86
CA HIS A 403 6.84 -18.05 6.07
C HIS A 403 7.19 -16.80 6.91
N THR A 404 6.74 -16.78 8.16
CA THR A 404 6.87 -15.58 9.03
C THR A 404 8.25 -15.37 9.67
N GLU A 405 9.18 -16.31 9.56
CA GLU A 405 10.51 -16.20 10.19
C GLU A 405 11.54 -15.67 9.19
N ALA A 406 11.99 -14.44 9.45
CA ALA A 406 13.04 -13.76 8.70
C ALA A 406 14.39 -14.46 8.93
N ASN A 407 14.78 -15.38 8.04
CA ASN A 407 16.12 -15.99 8.06
C ASN A 407 17.02 -15.35 7.00
N TYR A 408 17.50 -14.12 7.27
CA TYR A 408 18.41 -13.40 6.38
C TYR A 408 19.84 -13.43 6.90
N SER A 409 20.77 -13.71 6.00
CA SER A 409 22.19 -13.45 6.20
C SER A 409 22.55 -12.11 5.58
N ASN A 410 22.74 -11.08 6.38
CA ASN A 410 23.32 -9.83 5.88
C ASN A 410 24.83 -10.01 5.67
N TYR A 411 25.35 -9.48 4.56
CA TYR A 411 26.80 -9.38 4.36
C TYR A 411 27.46 -8.38 5.32
N PHE A 412 26.66 -7.49 5.91
CA PHE A 412 27.09 -6.42 6.81
C PHE A 412 26.31 -6.47 8.13
N TYR A 413 27.00 -6.25 9.25
CA TYR A 413 26.33 -6.11 10.55
C TYR A 413 25.58 -4.77 10.65
N PRO A 414 24.50 -4.68 11.46
CA PRO A 414 23.88 -3.39 11.79
C PRO A 414 24.95 -2.39 12.25
N GLY A 415 25.07 -1.25 11.54
CA GLY A 415 26.06 -0.21 11.83
C GLY A 415 27.43 -0.36 11.11
N HIS A 416 27.68 -1.44 10.38
CA HIS A 416 28.96 -1.66 9.68
C HIS A 416 29.26 -0.57 8.63
N ASN A 417 28.22 -0.01 7.99
CA ASN A 417 28.33 1.06 7.01
C ASN A 417 27.85 2.43 7.56
N MET A 418 27.80 2.57 8.88
CA MET A 418 27.37 3.78 9.56
C MET A 418 28.55 4.36 10.34
N THR A 419 28.89 5.62 10.10
CA THR A 419 29.89 6.30 10.93
C THR A 419 29.29 6.64 12.30
N TRP A 420 30.13 6.82 13.32
CA TRP A 420 29.66 7.17 14.65
C TRP A 420 28.91 8.51 14.67
N GLU A 421 29.34 9.47 13.85
CA GLU A 421 28.66 10.75 13.65
C GLU A 421 27.27 10.53 13.06
N THR A 422 27.16 9.63 12.07
CA THR A 422 25.89 9.30 11.42
C THR A 422 24.95 8.63 12.41
N PHE A 423 25.44 7.69 13.22
CA PHE A 423 24.67 7.04 14.29
C PHE A 423 24.15 8.06 15.30
N CYS A 424 25.04 8.91 15.82
CA CYS A 424 24.71 9.92 16.81
C CYS A 424 23.70 10.95 16.30
N LYS A 425 23.89 11.48 15.09
CA LYS A 425 22.93 12.40 14.45
C LYS A 425 21.57 11.73 14.20
N THR A 426 21.57 10.45 13.82
CA THR A 426 20.32 9.68 13.61
C THR A 426 19.60 9.42 14.93
N ARG A 427 20.33 9.10 16.01
CA ARG A 427 19.76 8.79 17.33
C ARG A 427 19.29 10.03 18.08
N TYR A 428 19.92 11.17 17.83
CA TYR A 428 19.72 12.45 18.52
C TYR A 428 19.54 13.62 17.54
N PRO A 429 18.51 13.57 16.65
CA PRO A 429 18.33 14.54 15.57
C PRO A 429 18.04 15.96 16.06
N GLN A 430 17.63 16.14 17.32
CA GLN A 430 17.35 17.43 17.93
C GLN A 430 18.61 18.25 18.30
N TYR A 431 19.79 17.63 18.28
CA TYR A 431 21.05 18.32 18.57
C TYR A 431 21.80 18.58 17.25
N GLN A 432 21.99 19.85 16.89
CA GLN A 432 22.62 20.24 15.63
C GLN A 432 24.15 19.99 15.62
N ASP A 433 24.77 19.98 16.81
CA ASP A 433 26.21 19.84 17.00
C ASP A 433 26.55 18.57 17.81
N VAL A 434 26.20 17.39 17.28
CA VAL A 434 26.68 16.13 17.87
C VAL A 434 28.09 15.85 17.34
N GLU A 435 29.09 16.41 17.99
CA GLU A 435 30.49 16.02 17.79
C GLU A 435 30.76 14.69 18.49
N THR A 436 31.33 13.73 17.76
CA THR A 436 31.88 12.51 18.36
C THR A 436 33.09 12.86 19.21
N HIS A 437 32.90 13.08 20.50
CA HIS A 437 34.02 13.01 21.43
C HIS A 437 34.41 11.54 21.55
N TYR A 438 35.61 11.20 21.08
CA TYR A 438 36.20 9.88 21.24
C TYR A 438 36.46 9.61 22.73
N THR A 439 35.43 9.17 23.46
CA THR A 439 35.61 8.61 24.80
C THR A 439 35.53 7.10 24.71
N CYS A 440 36.73 6.51 24.66
CA CYS A 440 37.07 5.11 24.90
C CYS A 440 36.82 4.10 23.76
N ARG A 441 37.92 3.72 23.11
CA ARG A 441 38.06 2.48 22.32
C ARG A 441 38.88 1.50 23.17
N GLU A 442 38.35 0.31 23.41
CA GLU A 442 39.09 -0.84 23.99
C GLU A 442 39.79 -0.61 25.35
N GLY A 443 39.16 0.15 26.26
CA GLY A 443 39.56 0.14 27.68
C GLY A 443 40.93 0.76 28.02
N VAL A 444 41.56 1.51 27.11
CA VAL A 444 42.75 2.32 27.43
C VAL A 444 42.44 3.78 27.14
N CYS A 445 42.15 4.54 28.19
CA CYS A 445 41.90 5.97 28.11
C CYS A 445 43.04 6.68 28.86
N GLY A 446 43.89 7.40 28.10
CA GLY A 446 45.03 8.15 28.61
C GLY A 446 44.62 9.23 29.61
N GLU A 447 45.60 9.72 30.38
CA GLU A 447 45.49 10.55 31.59
C GLU A 447 44.44 11.68 31.53
N HIS A 448 43.18 11.36 31.84
CA HIS A 448 42.16 12.36 32.15
C HIS A 448 41.79 12.27 33.64
N ASN A 449 41.80 13.43 34.28
CA ASN A 449 41.41 13.59 35.67
C ASN A 449 39.89 13.49 35.79
N TRP A 450 39.40 12.33 36.20
CA TRP A 450 37.97 12.02 36.40
C TRP A 450 37.22 13.02 37.28
N THR A 451 37.92 13.78 38.11
CA THR A 451 37.36 14.84 38.95
C THR A 451 36.80 16.01 38.13
N GLU A 452 37.45 16.34 37.01
CA GLU A 452 37.09 17.46 36.13
C GLU A 452 35.85 17.14 35.27
N ILE A 453 35.75 15.89 34.80
CA ILE A 453 34.60 15.40 34.04
C ILE A 453 33.34 15.32 34.93
N TYR A 454 33.49 14.84 36.17
CA TYR A 454 32.37 14.75 37.11
C TYR A 454 31.84 16.13 37.51
N SER A 455 32.72 17.10 37.71
CA SER A 455 32.32 18.46 38.09
C SER A 455 31.69 19.24 36.94
N ALA A 456 32.02 18.94 35.68
CA ALA A 456 31.40 19.58 34.52
C ALA A 456 30.06 18.95 34.09
N TYR A 457 29.92 17.62 34.18
CA TYR A 457 28.79 16.90 33.56
C TYR A 457 27.92 16.09 34.53
N GLY A 458 28.29 15.99 35.81
CA GLY A 458 27.43 15.47 36.87
C GLY A 458 27.03 13.98 36.76
N THR A 459 27.68 13.18 35.92
CA THR A 459 27.33 11.75 35.78
C THR A 459 28.54 10.84 35.82
N TYR A 460 28.55 9.88 36.75
CA TYR A 460 29.32 8.63 36.64
C TYR A 460 28.39 7.58 36.04
N ARG A 461 28.52 7.26 34.74
CA ARG A 461 27.91 6.04 34.20
C ARG A 461 28.96 5.22 33.48
N THR A 462 29.40 4.18 34.18
CA THR A 462 29.99 2.97 33.64
C THR A 462 28.91 2.24 32.84
N PHE A 463 29.23 1.83 31.61
CA PHE A 463 28.42 0.85 30.88
C PHE A 463 28.87 -0.54 31.37
N ASP A 464 28.00 -1.23 32.10
CA ASP A 464 28.18 -2.66 32.32
C ASP A 464 27.81 -3.38 31.01
N THR A 465 28.74 -4.18 30.52
CA THR A 465 28.60 -5.01 29.33
C THR A 465 27.73 -6.24 29.63
N LEU A 466 26.67 -6.43 28.84
CA LEU A 466 26.06 -7.74 28.57
C LEU A 466 25.81 -7.89 27.07
#